data_AF-A0A929G3X6-F1
#
_entry.id   AF-A0A929G3X6-F1
#
_cell.length_a   1.000
_cell.length_b   1.000
_cell.length_c   1.000
_cell.angle_alpha   90.00
_cell.angle_beta   90.00
_cell.angle_gamma   90.00
#
_symmetry.space_group_name_H-M   'P 1'
#
loop_
_entity.id
_entity.type
_entity.pdbx_description
1 polymer ?
#
loop_
_entity_poly.entity_id
_entity_poly.type
_entity_poly.pdbx_seq_one_letter_code
_entity_poly.pdbx_strand_id
1 'polypeptide(L)' 'WIKNKGSYYTKFAWQGGYGGFSVSPSLHDKTKQYIQFQEKHHQKMSYKEEYLMFLKEYGIDYNEKYLWSD' A
#
# COMPACT_ATOMS: atom_id res chain seq x y z
N TRP A 1 -4.68 12.12 17.68
CA TRP A 1 -3.46 11.29 17.51
C TRP A 1 -3.00 11.38 16.04
N ILE A 2 -1.68 11.24 15.80
CA ILE A 2 -0.82 11.87 14.78
C ILE A 2 -1.06 13.37 14.48
N LYS A 3 -2.28 13.83 14.16
CA LYS A 3 -2.62 15.26 13.98
C LYS A 3 -2.33 16.13 15.22
N ASN A 4 -2.28 15.51 16.40
CA ASN A 4 -2.03 16.19 17.67
C ASN A 4 -0.53 16.17 18.06
N LYS A 5 0.37 15.71 17.17
CA LYS A 5 1.82 15.60 17.42
C LYS A 5 2.63 16.82 16.94
N GLY A 6 1.96 17.84 16.39
CA GLY A 6 2.58 19.09 15.95
C GLY A 6 1.96 19.64 14.66
N SER A 7 2.28 20.90 14.34
CA SER A 7 1.77 21.61 13.15
C SER A 7 2.08 20.91 11.82
N TYR A 8 3.17 20.14 11.78
CA TYR A 8 3.57 19.33 10.63
C TYR A 8 2.48 18.33 10.18
N TYR A 9 1.70 17.80 11.13
CA TYR A 9 0.69 16.77 10.85
C TYR A 9 -0.71 17.33 10.59
N THR A 10 -0.88 18.65 10.48
CA THR A 10 -2.20 19.30 10.27
C THR A 10 -2.88 18.82 8.99
N LYS A 11 -2.10 18.57 7.94
CA LYS A 11 -2.57 18.07 6.64
C LYS A 11 -2.60 16.55 6.54
N PHE A 12 -2.16 15.82 7.57
CA PHE A 12 -2.20 14.36 7.54
C PHE A 12 -3.65 13.90 7.33
N ALA A 13 -3.87 12.95 6.44
CA ALA A 13 -5.14 12.26 6.30
C ALA A 13 -4.85 10.78 6.11
N TRP A 14 -5.74 9.93 6.64
CA TRP A 14 -5.72 8.53 6.26
C TRP A 14 -6.24 8.40 4.83
N GLN A 15 -5.68 7.48 4.07
CA GLN A 15 -6.25 7.05 2.81
C GLN A 15 -7.65 6.46 3.06
N GLY A 16 -8.56 6.59 2.07
CA GLY A 16 -9.95 6.12 2.18
C GLY A 16 -10.11 4.62 2.40
N GLY A 17 -9.04 3.84 2.19
CA GLY A 17 -9.01 2.39 2.38
C GLY A 17 -7.64 1.86 2.77
N TYR A 18 -7.58 0.57 3.10
CA TYR A 18 -6.34 -0.15 3.42
C TYR A 18 -6.40 -1.61 2.94
N GLY A 19 -5.23 -2.19 2.70
CA GLY A 19 -5.05 -3.63 2.47
C GLY A 19 -4.24 -4.26 3.60
N GLY A 20 -4.61 -5.47 4.00
CA GLY A 20 -3.86 -6.27 4.98
C GLY A 20 -3.32 -7.53 4.31
N PHE A 21 -2.01 -7.75 4.42
CA PHE A 21 -1.33 -8.93 3.88
C PHE A 21 -0.54 -9.64 4.98
N SER A 22 -0.61 -10.96 5.01
CA SER A 22 0.26 -11.80 5.83
C SER A 22 1.38 -12.37 4.98
N VAL A 23 2.60 -12.37 5.51
CA VAL A 23 3.78 -12.94 4.84
C VAL A 23 4.42 -13.98 5.74
N SER A 24 5.01 -15.01 5.13
CA SER A 24 5.80 -16.00 5.86
C SER A 24 6.96 -15.33 6.61
N PRO A 25 7.37 -15.81 7.80
CA PRO A 25 8.50 -15.25 8.54
C PRO A 25 9.80 -15.17 7.72
N SER A 26 10.02 -16.12 6.81
CA SER A 26 11.16 -16.13 5.89
C SER A 26 11.22 -14.94 4.94
N LEU A 27 10.09 -14.24 4.71
CA LEU A 27 10.01 -13.07 3.86
C LEU A 27 10.17 -11.76 4.63
N HIS A 28 10.28 -11.79 5.96
CA HIS A 28 10.30 -10.60 6.83
C HIS A 28 11.28 -9.52 6.33
N ASP A 29 12.56 -9.88 6.15
CA ASP A 29 13.59 -8.89 5.79
C ASP A 29 13.39 -8.37 4.37
N LYS A 30 12.92 -9.23 3.45
CA LYS A 30 12.58 -8.84 2.08
C LYS A 30 11.41 -7.86 2.06
N THR A 31 10.35 -8.14 2.82
CA THR A 31 9.19 -7.25 2.97
C THR A 31 9.59 -5.91 3.58
N LYS A 32 10.45 -5.92 4.60
CA LYS A 32 10.97 -4.69 5.22
C LYS A 32 11.76 -3.84 4.23
N GLN A 33 12.66 -4.44 3.44
CA GLN A 33 13.40 -3.73 2.40
C GLN A 33 12.47 -3.20 1.30
N TYR A 34 11.48 -3.97 0.88
CA TYR A 34 10.47 -3.54 -0.07
C TYR A 34 9.74 -2.27 0.41
N ILE A 35 9.26 -2.25 1.66
CA ILE A 35 8.60 -1.07 2.25
C ILE A 35 9.57 0.13 2.32
N GLN A 36 10.82 -0.10 2.73
CA GLN A 36 11.83 0.96 2.84
C GLN A 36 12.13 1.66 1.51
N PHE A 37 12.09 0.93 0.40
CA PHE A 37 12.39 1.46 -0.93
C PHE A 37 11.16 1.63 -1.83
N GLN A 38 9.96 1.59 -1.24
CA GLN A 38 8.70 1.59 -1.98
C GLN A 38 8.52 2.85 -2.83
N GLU A 39 8.94 4.02 -2.36
CA GLU A 39 8.90 5.26 -3.15
C GLU A 39 9.69 5.13 -4.46
N LYS A 40 10.90 4.57 -4.41
CA LYS A 40 11.74 4.34 -5.59
C LYS A 40 11.15 3.26 -6.49
N HIS A 41 10.50 2.24 -5.92
CA HIS A 41 9.77 1.24 -6.69
C HIS A 41 8.61 1.89 -7.45
N HIS A 42 7.86 2.78 -6.79
CA HIS A 42 6.70 3.46 -7.37
C HIS A 42 7.03 4.52 -8.42
N GLN A 43 8.31 4.90 -8.57
CA GLN A 43 8.77 5.65 -9.74
C GLN A 43 8.75 4.83 -11.04
N LYS A 44 8.72 3.49 -10.95
CA LYS A 44 8.73 2.57 -12.10
C LYS A 44 7.41 1.82 -12.30
N MET A 45 6.62 1.66 -11.24
CA MET A 45 5.37 0.93 -11.25
C MET A 45 4.36 1.69 -10.40
N SER A 46 3.23 2.08 -10.95
CA SER A 46 2.23 2.80 -10.17
C SER A 46 1.62 1.91 -9.08
N TYR A 47 1.14 2.54 -8.00
CA TYR A 47 0.38 1.86 -6.96
C TYR A 47 -0.78 1.03 -7.53
N LYS A 48 -1.50 1.55 -8.54
CA LYS A 48 -2.63 0.85 -9.16
C LYS A 48 -2.19 -0.45 -9.84
N GLU A 49 -1.14 -0.38 -10.66
CA GLU A 49 -0.58 -1.56 -11.33
C GLU A 49 -0.12 -2.60 -10.32
N GLU A 50 0.57 -2.18 -9.26
CA GLU A 50 1.08 -3.10 -8.24
C GLU A 50 -0.04 -3.74 -7.43
N TYR A 51 -1.07 -2.97 -7.06
CA TYR A 51 -2.22 -3.49 -6.35
C TYR A 51 -3.00 -4.52 -7.18
N LEU A 52 -3.25 -4.23 -8.46
CA LEU A 52 -3.88 -5.19 -9.38
C LEU A 52 -3.04 -6.46 -9.57
N MET A 53 -1.71 -6.32 -9.63
CA MET A 53 -0.77 -7.44 -9.67
C MET A 53 -0.93 -8.32 -8.43
N PHE A 54 -0.98 -7.74 -7.22
CA PHE A 54 -1.20 -8.52 -6.00
C PHE A 54 -2.55 -9.23 -6.02
N LEU A 55 -3.64 -8.55 -6.37
CA LEU A 55 -4.96 -9.21 -6.43
C LEU A 55 -4.94 -10.42 -7.37
N LYS A 56 -4.28 -10.29 -8.52
CA LYS A 56 -4.11 -11.38 -9.48
C LYS A 56 -3.23 -12.52 -8.94
N GLU A 57 -2.09 -12.21 -8.35
CA GLU A 57 -1.17 -13.22 -7.78
C GLU A 57 -1.82 -14.02 -6.64
N TYR A 58 -2.65 -13.37 -5.83
CA TYR A 58 -3.37 -14.02 -4.73
C TYR A 58 -4.73 -14.59 -5.14
N GLY A 59 -5.11 -14.50 -6.42
CA GLY A 59 -6.38 -15.04 -6.93
C GLY A 59 -7.63 -14.39 -6.32
N ILE A 60 -7.52 -13.12 -5.95
CA ILE A 60 -8.65 -12.34 -5.41
C ILE A 60 -9.45 -11.80 -6.59
N ASP A 61 -10.73 -12.18 -6.68
CA ASP A 61 -11.64 -11.59 -7.65
C ASP A 61 -11.95 -10.14 -7.29
N TYR A 62 -11.85 -9.26 -8.27
CA TYR A 62 -12.20 -7.86 -8.12
C TYR A 62 -12.91 -7.33 -9.36
N ASN A 63 -13.67 -6.27 -9.16
CA ASN A 63 -14.19 -5.46 -10.24
C ASN A 63 -13.55 -4.08 -10.12
N GLU A 64 -12.77 -3.71 -11.13
CA GLU A 64 -12.01 -2.45 -11.15
C GLU A 64 -12.87 -1.21 -10.92
N LYS A 65 -14.17 -1.26 -11.26
CA LYS A 65 -15.12 -0.17 -11.03
C LYS A 65 -15.30 0.19 -9.56
N TYR A 66 -14.98 -0.73 -8.64
CA TYR A 66 -15.10 -0.53 -7.20
C TYR A 66 -13.76 -0.34 -6.49
N LEU A 67 -12.63 -0.39 -7.22
CA LEU A 67 -11.30 -0.24 -6.61
C LEU A 67 -10.86 1.21 -6.47
N TRP A 68 -11.43 2.11 -7.28
CA TRP A 68 -11.01 3.49 -7.39
C TRP A 68 -12.21 4.40 -7.10
N SER A 69 -12.44 4.70 -5.83
CA SER A 69 -13.52 5.59 -5.37
C SER A 69 -13.01 6.91 -4.80
N ASP A 70 -11.75 7.26 -5.07
CA ASP A 70 -11.08 8.47 -4.60
C ASP A 70 -11.23 9.63 -5.60
#